data_AF-A0A164PG78-F1
#
_entry.id   AF-A0A164PG78-F1
#
_cell.length_a   1.000
_cell.length_b   1.000
_cell.length_c   1.000
_cell.angle_alpha   90.00
_cell.angle_beta   90.00
_cell.angle_gamma   90.00
#
_symmetry.space_group_name_H-M   'P 1'
#
loop_
_entity.id
_entity.type
_entity.pdbx_description
1 polymer ?
#
loop_
_entity_poly.entity_id
_entity_poly.type
_entity_poly.pdbx_seq_one_letter_code
_entity_poly.pdbx_strand_id
1 'polypeptide(L)'
;MELLVSRIVEWAGDRGAELVDVNIVESEAEFPRLFASLAPARISVVVVPALWHVYGWMGTIRGDADLWTLQPEIRWERRPLLPAPSRHLRRLPGPGWGGDRRALSGGSSIGGGDRDI
;
A
#
# COMPACT_ATOMS: atom_id res chain seq x y z
N MET A 1 25.54 -22.95 5.36
CA MET A 1 24.81 -21.99 6.21
C MET A 1 25.74 -20.85 6.64
N GLU A 2 26.88 -21.16 7.27
CA GLU A 2 27.89 -20.15 7.67
C GLU A 2 28.33 -19.24 6.51
N LEU A 3 28.55 -19.78 5.32
CA LEU A 3 28.92 -18.98 4.14
C LEU A 3 27.88 -17.91 3.74
N LEU A 4 26.58 -18.15 3.96
CA LEU A 4 25.54 -17.17 3.62
C LEU A 4 25.49 -16.05 4.66
N VAL A 5 25.68 -16.39 5.93
CA VAL A 5 25.77 -15.42 7.02
C VAL A 5 26.97 -14.51 6.80
N SER A 6 28.16 -15.08 6.56
CA SER A 6 29.37 -14.29 6.28
C SER A 6 29.16 -13.33 5.10
N ARG A 7 28.53 -13.79 4.02
CA ARG A 7 28.25 -12.93 2.87
C ARG A 7 27.29 -11.78 3.18
N ILE A 8 26.29 -11.99 4.05
CA ILE A 8 25.39 -10.90 4.48
C ILE A 8 26.15 -9.89 5.35
N VAL A 9 27.01 -10.37 6.24
CA VAL A 9 27.86 -9.52 7.10
C VAL A 9 28.84 -8.70 6.26
N GLU A 10 29.53 -9.33 5.31
CA GLU A 10 30.43 -8.66 4.36
C GLU A 10 29.67 -7.63 3.53
N TRP A 11 28.49 -8.00 2.98
CA TRP A 11 27.66 -7.10 2.21
C TRP A 11 27.27 -5.83 3.00
N ALA A 12 26.95 -5.99 4.29
CA ALA A 12 26.63 -4.88 5.18
C ALA A 12 27.85 -4.00 5.44
N GLY A 13 29.00 -4.62 5.71
CA GLY A 13 30.29 -3.94 5.92
C GLY A 13 30.71 -3.10 4.71
N ASP A 14 30.66 -3.67 3.51
CA ASP A 14 31.05 -3.01 2.27
C ASP A 14 30.21 -1.75 1.97
N ARG A 15 29.00 -1.66 2.54
CA ARG A 15 28.05 -0.56 2.32
C ARG A 15 27.93 0.38 3.52
N GLY A 16 28.69 0.12 4.59
CA GLY A 16 28.55 0.85 5.85
C GLY A 16 27.15 0.74 6.46
N ALA A 17 26.43 -0.35 6.17
CA ALA A 17 25.13 -0.62 6.74
C ALA A 17 25.28 -1.17 8.16
N GLU A 18 24.51 -0.64 9.10
CA GLU A 18 24.43 -1.19 10.45
C GLU A 18 23.68 -2.53 10.42
N LEU A 19 24.39 -3.61 10.74
CA LEU A 19 23.79 -4.94 10.84
C LEU A 19 23.05 -5.06 12.17
N VAL A 20 21.72 -5.07 12.12
CA VAL A 20 20.88 -5.16 13.33
C VAL A 20 20.74 -6.61 13.80
N ASP A 21 20.48 -7.54 12.88
CA ASP A 21 20.26 -8.96 13.21
C ASP A 21 20.44 -9.86 11.97
N VAL A 22 20.73 -11.15 12.19
CA VAL A 22 20.76 -12.19 11.15
C VAL A 22 19.87 -13.35 11.58
N ASN A 23 18.76 -13.53 10.86
CA ASN A 23 17.79 -14.58 11.16
C ASN A 23 17.95 -15.76 10.20
N ILE A 24 18.14 -16.96 10.77
CA ILE A 24 18.13 -18.23 10.05
C ILE A 24 16.76 -18.85 10.30
N VAL A 25 15.95 -18.90 9.26
CA VAL A 25 14.55 -19.33 9.35
C VAL A 25 14.40 -20.65 8.59
N GLU A 26 13.87 -21.67 9.25
CA GLU A 26 13.67 -23.00 8.65
C GLU A 26 12.31 -23.11 7.95
N SER A 27 11.35 -22.25 8.31
CA SER A 27 9.99 -22.28 7.79
C SER A 27 9.41 -20.88 7.56
N GLU A 28 8.70 -20.70 6.44
CA GLU A 28 7.98 -19.46 6.15
C GLU A 28 6.92 -19.10 7.20
N ALA A 29 6.54 -20.03 8.07
CA ALA A 29 5.63 -19.77 9.20
C ALA A 29 6.15 -18.68 10.16
N GLU A 30 7.46 -18.43 10.19
CA GLU A 30 8.08 -17.42 11.06
C GLU A 30 8.10 -16.01 10.44
N PHE A 31 7.96 -15.94 9.11
CA PHE A 31 8.04 -14.69 8.35
C PHE A 31 7.04 -13.60 8.78
N PRO A 32 5.76 -13.90 9.09
CA PRO A 32 4.84 -12.87 9.56
C PRO A 32 5.35 -12.12 10.79
N ARG A 33 5.89 -12.85 11.76
CA ARG A 33 6.41 -12.27 13.01
C ARG A 33 7.68 -11.47 12.74
N LEU A 34 8.59 -12.01 11.91
CA LEU A 34 9.82 -11.34 11.54
C LEU A 34 9.56 -10.05 10.77
N PHE A 35 8.67 -10.07 9.79
CA PHE A 35 8.39 -8.87 8.99
C PHE A 35 7.58 -7.82 9.76
N ALA A 36 6.74 -8.24 10.72
CA ALA A 36 6.08 -7.31 11.62
C ALA A 36 7.05 -6.55 12.55
N SER A 37 8.26 -7.06 12.78
CA SER A 37 9.27 -6.38 13.62
C SER A 37 10.06 -5.29 12.87
N LEU A 38 10.01 -5.25 11.53
CA LEU A 38 10.81 -4.32 10.72
C LEU A 38 10.50 -2.85 11.04
N ALA A 39 9.22 -2.48 11.03
CA ALA A 39 8.78 -1.12 11.32
C ALA A 39 9.14 -0.65 12.75
N PRO A 40 8.79 -1.38 13.83
CA PRO A 40 9.13 -0.95 15.19
C PRO A 40 10.64 -0.93 15.45
N ALA A 41 11.41 -1.83 14.84
CA ALA A 41 12.87 -1.84 14.92
C ALA A 41 13.54 -0.84 13.95
N ARG A 42 12.76 -0.07 13.18
CA ARG A 42 13.23 0.92 12.20
C ARG A 42 14.19 0.33 11.15
N ILE A 43 13.98 -0.94 10.80
CA ILE A 43 14.78 -1.62 9.78
C ILE A 43 14.48 -0.99 8.42
N SER A 44 15.51 -0.41 7.81
CA SER A 44 15.38 0.24 6.50
C SER A 44 15.62 -0.70 5.33
N VAL A 45 16.37 -1.78 5.56
CA VAL A 45 16.85 -2.74 4.56
C VAL A 45 16.73 -4.17 5.09
N VAL A 46 16.21 -5.07 4.26
CA VAL A 46 16.24 -6.52 4.46
C VAL A 46 17.11 -7.15 3.38
N VAL A 47 18.06 -7.99 3.75
CA VAL A 47 18.94 -8.70 2.82
C VAL A 47 18.63 -10.19 2.85
N VAL A 48 18.46 -10.79 1.68
CA VAL A 48 18.23 -12.23 1.52
C VAL A 48 19.21 -12.82 0.50
N PRO A 49 19.58 -14.11 0.60
CA PRO A 49 20.48 -14.71 -0.38
C PRO A 49 19.98 -14.62 -1.82
N ALA A 50 18.69 -14.92 -2.04
CA ALA A 50 18.06 -14.98 -3.36
C ALA A 50 16.55 -14.70 -3.25
N LEU A 51 15.94 -14.27 -4.35
CA LEU A 51 14.55 -13.80 -4.32
C LEU A 51 13.54 -14.90 -3.97
N TRP A 52 13.81 -16.13 -4.39
CA TRP A 52 12.90 -17.26 -4.18
C TRP A 52 12.64 -17.56 -2.70
N HIS A 53 13.54 -17.16 -1.79
CA HIS A 53 13.34 -17.32 -0.34
C HIS A 53 12.18 -16.49 0.22
N VAL A 54 11.79 -15.41 -0.46
CA VAL A 54 10.79 -14.46 0.05
C VAL A 54 9.80 -14.02 -1.04
N TYR A 55 9.70 -14.76 -2.15
CA TYR A 55 8.93 -14.32 -3.31
C TYR A 55 7.47 -13.98 -2.98
N GLY A 56 6.78 -14.85 -2.21
CA GLY A 56 5.41 -14.60 -1.74
C GLY A 56 5.28 -13.45 -0.74
N TRP A 57 6.40 -12.99 -0.17
CA TRP A 57 6.47 -12.03 0.93
C TRP A 57 7.09 -10.69 0.52
N MET A 58 7.56 -10.56 -0.71
CA MET A 58 8.18 -9.33 -1.23
C MET A 58 7.31 -8.10 -0.97
N GLY A 59 6.00 -8.22 -1.16
CA GLY A 59 5.08 -7.12 -0.90
C GLY A 59 5.11 -6.67 0.56
N THR A 60 5.07 -7.62 1.49
CA THR A 60 5.11 -7.35 2.93
C THR A 60 6.41 -6.65 3.31
N ILE A 61 7.56 -7.22 2.93
CA ILE A 61 8.88 -6.62 3.20
C ILE A 61 8.97 -5.21 2.63
N ARG A 62 8.59 -5.05 1.36
CA ARG A 62 8.63 -3.76 0.65
C ARG A 62 7.59 -2.75 1.16
N GLY A 63 6.71 -3.12 2.07
CA GLY A 63 5.89 -2.15 2.81
C GLY A 63 6.75 -1.28 3.73
N ASP A 64 7.74 -1.90 4.38
CA ASP A 64 8.46 -1.31 5.51
C ASP A 64 9.97 -1.15 5.28
N ALA A 65 10.56 -1.85 4.31
CA ALA A 65 12.00 -1.87 4.05
C ALA A 65 12.32 -2.00 2.54
N ASP A 66 13.52 -1.62 2.14
CA ASP A 66 14.07 -2.07 0.86
C ASP A 66 14.45 -3.54 0.97
N LEU A 67 14.24 -4.33 -0.08
CA LEU A 67 14.70 -5.72 -0.13
C LEU A 67 15.91 -5.81 -1.04
N TRP A 68 17.00 -6.40 -0.56
CA TRP A 68 18.19 -6.73 -1.34
C TRP A 68 18.32 -8.24 -1.49
N THR A 69 18.58 -8.70 -2.71
CA THR A 69 19.02 -10.07 -2.99
C THR A 69 20.52 -10.08 -3.21
N LEU A 70 21.22 -11.17 -2.85
CA LEU A 70 22.65 -11.35 -3.17
C LEU A 70 22.87 -12.14 -4.47
N GLN A 71 21.86 -12.87 -4.96
CA GLN A 71 21.92 -13.71 -6.15
C GLN A 71 20.62 -13.64 -6.99
N PRO A 72 20.63 -12.89 -8.11
CA PRO A 72 21.60 -11.84 -8.43
C PRO A 72 21.56 -10.68 -7.42
N GLU A 73 22.60 -9.86 -7.40
CA GLU A 73 22.59 -8.66 -6.54
C GLU A 73 21.64 -7.60 -7.11
N ILE A 74 20.49 -7.43 -6.46
CA ILE A 74 19.44 -6.51 -6.91
C ILE A 74 18.80 -5.83 -5.70
N ARG A 75 18.56 -4.53 -5.82
CA ARG A 75 17.70 -3.75 -4.90
C ARG A 75 16.26 -3.73 -5.41
N TRP A 76 15.35 -4.09 -4.53
CA TRP A 76 13.91 -3.96 -4.71
C TRP A 76 13.42 -2.87 -3.77
N GLU A 77 13.25 -1.67 -4.31
CA GLU A 77 12.90 -0.48 -3.54
C GLU A 77 11.60 -0.65 -2.76
N ARG A 78 11.56 -0.10 -1.55
CA ARG A 78 10.35 0.02 -0.73
C ARG A 78 9.23 0.64 -1.56
N ARG A 79 8.03 0.11 -1.41
CA ARG A 79 6.85 0.67 -2.07
C ARG A 79 6.60 2.07 -1.54
N PRO A 80 6.35 3.05 -2.44
CA PRO A 80 5.96 4.37 -1.99
C PRO A 80 4.67 4.25 -1.18
N LEU A 81 4.62 4.96 -0.05
CA LEU A 81 3.38 5.18 0.68
C LEU A 81 2.45 5.90 -0.30
N LEU A 82 1.48 5.18 -0.85
CA LEU A 82 0.45 5.82 -1.64
C LEU A 82 -0.21 6.88 -0.74
N PRO A 83 -0.36 8.13 -1.21
CA PRO A 83 -1.07 9.12 -0.44
C PRO A 83 -2.44 8.56 -0.07
N ALA A 84 -2.86 8.78 1.18
CA ALA A 84 -4.15 8.33 1.68
C ALA A 84 -5.23 8.63 0.63
N PRO A 85 -6.19 7.72 0.36
CA PRO A 85 -7.16 7.90 -0.69
C PRO A 85 -7.82 9.26 -0.51
N SER A 86 -7.56 10.14 -1.48
CA SER A 86 -8.10 11.49 -1.50
C SER A 86 -9.61 11.38 -1.28
N ARG A 87 -10.13 12.04 -0.23
CA ARG A 87 -11.57 12.09 0.08
C ARG A 87 -12.42 12.60 -1.12
N HIS A 88 -11.79 13.08 -2.18
CA HIS A 88 -12.37 13.56 -3.43
C HIS A 88 -13.11 12.48 -4.24
N LEU A 89 -12.87 11.18 -4.04
CA LEU A 89 -13.66 10.14 -4.73
C LEU A 89 -15.07 9.92 -4.15
N ARG A 90 -15.46 10.59 -3.06
CA ARG A 90 -16.85 10.55 -2.55
C ARG A 90 -17.82 11.53 -3.24
N ARG A 91 -17.37 12.32 -4.22
CA ARG A 91 -18.23 13.26 -4.95
C ARG A 91 -18.18 13.04 -6.46
N LEU A 92 -18.38 11.81 -6.91
CA LEU A 92 -18.98 11.65 -8.23
C LEU A 92 -20.43 12.16 -8.12
N PRO A 93 -20.84 13.18 -8.90
CA PRO A 93 -22.26 13.46 -9.06
C PRO A 93 -22.89 12.18 -9.57
N GLY A 94 -23.88 11.65 -8.84
CA GLY A 94 -24.63 10.50 -9.34
C GLY A 94 -25.16 10.83 -10.75
N PRO A 95 -25.26 9.84 -11.65
CA PRO A 95 -25.93 10.07 -12.93
C PRO A 95 -27.34 10.58 -12.61
N GLY A 96 -27.65 11.79 -13.07
CA GLY A 96 -28.99 12.33 -13.02
C GLY A 96 -29.86 11.51 -13.96
N TRP A 97 -30.45 10.44 -13.45
CA TRP A 97 -31.58 9.79 -14.10
C TRP A 97 -32.76 10.76 -13.99
N GLY A 98 -32.83 11.66 -14.97
CA GLY A 98 -34.04 12.37 -15.32
C GLY A 98 -35.13 11.33 -15.60
N GLY A 99 -36.09 11.26 -14.71
CA GLY A 99 -37.27 10.43 -14.81
C GLY A 99 -38.45 11.26 -14.36
N ASP A 100 -38.92 12.13 -15.25
CA ASP A 100 -40.20 12.82 -15.15
C ASP A 100 -41.32 11.80 -14.92
N ARG A 101 -41.76 11.67 -13.67
CA ARG A 101 -43.06 11.08 -13.36
C ARG A 101 -44.06 12.20 -13.20
N ARG A 102 -44.86 12.35 -14.26
CA ARG A 102 -46.22 12.89 -14.29
C ARG A 102 -46.81 13.12 -12.90
N ALA A 103 -46.76 14.36 -12.43
CA ALA A 103 -47.72 14.85 -11.44
C ALA A 103 -48.99 15.25 -12.20
N LEU A 104 -50.00 14.38 -12.17
CA LEU A 104 -51.38 14.79 -12.43
C LEU A 104 -51.80 15.69 -11.27
N SER A 105 -51.94 16.98 -11.54
CA SER A 105 -52.67 17.89 -10.66
C SER A 105 -53.43 18.85 -11.57
N GLY A 106 -54.75 18.68 -11.54
CA GLY A 106 -55.70 19.40 -12.36
C GLY A 106 -55.58 20.91 -12.22
N GLY A 107 -55.99 21.59 -13.28
CA GLY A 107 -55.95 23.03 -13.38
C GLY A 107 -56.78 23.74 -12.33
N SER A 108 -56.35 24.95 -12.02
CA SER A 108 -57.26 26.04 -11.66
C SER A 108 -56.65 27.33 -12.18
N SER A 109 -57.46 28.00 -12.98
CA SER A 109 -57.13 29.18 -13.76
C SER A 109 -56.90 30.40 -12.87
N ILE A 110 -55.77 31.04 -13.11
CA ILE A 110 -55.49 32.48 -13.24
C ILE A 110 -56.64 33.45 -12.82
N GLY A 111 -56.27 34.45 -12.01
CA GLY A 111 -56.68 35.83 -12.29
C GLY A 111 -57.27 36.61 -11.12
N GLY A 112 -56.41 37.25 -10.34
CA GLY A 112 -56.78 38.48 -9.63
C GLY A 112 -56.56 39.69 -10.54
N GLY A 113 -57.52 40.63 -10.55
CA GLY A 113 -57.39 41.88 -11.29
C GLY A 113 -58.72 42.61 -11.50
N ASP A 114 -59.15 43.30 -10.44
CA ASP A 114 -59.64 44.69 -10.44
C ASP A 114 -60.28 45.30 -11.71
N ARG A 115 -61.51 45.83 -11.56
CA ARG A 115 -61.97 47.07 -12.21
C ARG A 115 -63.30 47.58 -11.66
N ASP A 116 -63.30 48.87 -11.41
CA ASP A 116 -64.38 49.79 -11.09
C ASP A 116 -65.62 49.75 -12.01
N ILE A 117 -66.69 50.34 -11.42
CA ILE A 117 -67.97 50.88 -11.94
C ILE A 117 -69.19 49.99 -11.72
#